data_AF-A0A7U6QQ39-F1
#
_entry.id   AF-A0A7U6QQ39-F1
#
_cell.length_a   1.000
_cell.length_b   1.000
_cell.length_c   1.000
_cell.angle_alpha   90.00
_cell.angle_beta   90.00
_cell.angle_gamma   90.00
#
_symmetry.space_group_name_H-M   'P 1'
#
loop_
_entity.id
_entity.type
_entity.pdbx_description
1 polymer ?
#
loop_
_entity_poly.entity_id
_entity_poly.type
_entity_poly.pdbx_seq_one_letter_code
_entity_poly.pdbx_strand_id
1 'polypeptide(L)' 'MKDLLDIMQSPTGNGNTEFDSIQITLASPDVIKSWSHGEVKKPETINYRTFKPERDGLLCQNIWPSKRF' A
#
# COMPACT_ATOMS: atom_id res chain seq x y z
N MET A 1 33.42 24.69 -0.34
CA MET A 1 33.89 23.52 0.46
C MET A 1 32.85 23.02 1.47
N LYS A 2 31.58 23.45 1.42
CA LYS A 2 30.47 22.82 2.17
C LYS A 2 29.56 21.98 1.27
N ASP A 3 29.53 22.30 -0.02
CA ASP A 3 28.70 21.64 -1.04
C ASP A 3 29.18 20.22 -1.39
N LEU A 4 30.46 19.92 -1.14
CA LEU A 4 31.03 18.57 -1.33
C LEU A 4 30.67 17.61 -0.18
N LEU A 5 30.34 18.14 1.00
CA LEU A 5 29.97 17.32 2.16
C LEU A 5 28.52 16.82 2.05
N ASP A 6 27.66 17.59 1.38
CA ASP A 6 26.25 17.28 1.14
C ASP A 6 26.08 16.15 0.09
N ILE A 7 27.03 16.04 -0.85
CA ILE A 7 27.08 14.98 -1.88
C ILE A 7 27.57 13.64 -1.30
N MET A 8 28.36 13.65 -0.21
CA MET A 8 28.73 12.42 0.51
C MET A 8 27.68 12.00 1.54
N GLN A 9 26.68 12.85 1.83
CA GLN A 9 25.56 12.55 2.73
C GLN A 9 24.28 12.21 1.98
N SER A 10 24.30 11.97 0.67
CA SER A 10 23.21 11.22 0.07
C SER A 10 23.32 9.79 0.59
N PRO A 11 22.34 9.25 1.33
CA PRO A 11 22.25 7.81 1.54
C PRO A 11 21.78 7.21 0.21
N THR A 12 22.68 7.17 -0.77
CA THR A 12 22.55 6.38 -2.00
C THR A 12 22.88 4.94 -1.59
N GLY A 13 21.93 4.30 -0.93
CA GLY A 13 22.01 2.90 -0.51
C GLY A 13 20.64 2.26 -0.65
N ASN A 14 20.38 1.65 -1.79
CA ASN A 14 19.40 0.58 -2.02
C ASN A 14 18.31 0.38 -0.95
N GLY A 15 17.22 1.17 -1.01
CA GLY A 15 15.83 0.78 -0.72
C GLY A 15 15.44 -0.03 0.52
N ASN A 16 16.34 -0.31 1.45
CA ASN A 16 16.14 -1.12 2.65
C ASN A 16 16.86 -0.41 3.80
N THR A 17 16.17 0.55 4.41
CA THR A 17 16.54 1.03 5.74
C THR A 17 16.39 -0.15 6.69
N GLU A 18 17.49 -0.61 7.28
CA GLU A 18 17.42 -1.60 8.36
C GLU A 18 16.69 -0.98 9.56
N PHE A 19 15.76 -1.74 10.15
CA PHE A 19 14.97 -1.28 11.29
C PHE A 19 15.66 -1.75 12.58
N ASP A 20 15.96 -0.82 13.50
CA ASP A 20 16.57 -1.16 14.78
C ASP A 20 15.57 -1.84 15.75
N SER A 21 14.27 -1.59 15.57
CA SER A 21 13.20 -2.16 16.39
C SER A 21 11.85 -2.18 15.68
N ILE A 22 10.95 -3.07 16.13
CA ILE A 22 9.57 -3.21 15.65
C ILE A 22 8.63 -3.07 16.85
N GLN A 23 7.54 -2.31 16.67
CA GLN A 23 6.52 -2.11 17.70
C GLN A 23 5.18 -2.68 17.24
N ILE A 24 4.43 -3.27 18.18
CA ILE A 24 3.06 -3.74 17.97
C ILE A 24 2.13 -2.99 18.92
N THR A 25 1.07 -2.39 18.38
CA THR A 25 0.06 -1.65 19.14
C THR A 25 -1.33 -1.91 18.57
N LEU A 26 -2.36 -1.63 19.36
CA LEU A 26 -3.73 -1.65 18.86
C LEU A 26 -3.94 -0.48 17.89
N ALA A 27 -4.48 -0.78 16.70
CA ALA A 27 -4.84 0.24 15.74
C ALA A 27 -6.20 0.87 16.08
N SER A 28 -6.31 2.19 15.99
CA SER A 28 -7.59 2.89 16.10
C SER A 28 -8.39 2.78 14.79
N PRO A 29 -9.71 3.02 14.81
CA PRO A 29 -10.52 3.03 13.59
C PRO A 29 -10.01 4.00 12.51
N ASP A 30 -9.44 5.14 12.92
CA ASP A 30 -8.91 6.13 11.99
C ASP A 30 -7.61 5.67 11.34
N VAL A 31 -6.74 4.97 12.10
CA VAL A 31 -5.54 4.33 11.57
C VAL A 31 -5.90 3.27 10.54
N ILE A 32 -6.89 2.42 10.83
CA ILE A 32 -7.36 1.40 9.88
C ILE A 32 -7.86 2.03 8.57
N LYS A 33 -8.63 3.13 8.67
CA LYS A 33 -9.09 3.87 7.48
C LYS A 33 -7.94 4.51 6.72
N SER A 34 -6.90 4.99 7.40
CA SER A 34 -5.72 5.59 6.77
C SER A 34 -4.91 4.61 5.91
N TRP A 35 -4.93 3.32 6.27
CA TRP A 35 -4.29 2.25 5.49
C TRP A 35 -5.16 1.77 4.32
N SER A 36 -6.47 2.01 4.41
CA SER A 36 -7.41 1.58 3.40
C SER A 36 -7.37 2.48 2.18
N HIS A 37 -7.58 1.86 1.01
CA HIS A 37 -7.68 2.54 -0.28
C HIS A 37 -9.13 2.64 -0.78
N GLY A 38 -10.08 2.11 0.00
CA GLY A 38 -11.51 2.12 -0.32
C GLY A 38 -12.30 1.09 0.49
N GLU A 39 -13.61 1.24 0.51
CA GLU A 39 -14.51 0.36 1.26
C GLU A 39 -15.08 -0.75 0.35
N VAL A 40 -14.98 -2.01 0.79
CA VAL A 40 -15.68 -3.13 0.16
C VAL A 40 -17.11 -3.14 0.64
N LYS A 41 -18.06 -2.99 -0.29
CA LYS A 41 -19.49 -2.96 0.04
C LYS A 41 -20.19 -4.28 -0.24
N LYS A 42 -19.58 -5.13 -1.06
CA LYS A 42 -20.19 -6.38 -1.48
C LYS A 42 -19.23 -7.56 -1.40
N PRO A 43 -19.74 -8.77 -1.12
CA PRO A 43 -18.90 -9.96 -0.96
C PRO A 43 -18.46 -10.60 -2.30
N GLU A 44 -18.79 -10.02 -3.45
CA GLU A 44 -18.42 -10.62 -4.75
C GLU A 44 -16.93 -10.42 -5.08
N THR A 45 -16.38 -11.34 -5.88
CA THR A 45 -14.98 -11.36 -6.28
C THR A 45 -14.84 -10.98 -7.76
N ILE A 46 -14.84 -11.98 -8.64
CA ILE A 46 -14.78 -11.83 -10.09
C ILE A 46 -16.06 -12.37 -10.73
N ASN A 47 -16.43 -11.75 -11.84
CA ASN A 47 -17.51 -12.27 -12.67
C ASN A 47 -17.08 -13.59 -13.34
N TYR A 48 -17.90 -14.63 -13.22
CA TYR A 48 -17.57 -15.94 -13.78
C TYR A 48 -17.49 -15.98 -15.32
N ARG A 49 -18.15 -15.05 -16.04
CA ARG A 49 -18.15 -15.02 -17.52
C ARG A 49 -17.06 -14.12 -18.06
N THR A 50 -16.93 -12.93 -17.49
CA THR A 50 -16.03 -11.91 -18.03
C THR A 50 -14.65 -11.95 -17.39
N PHE A 51 -14.50 -12.67 -16.27
CA PHE A 51 -13.30 -12.70 -15.43
C PHE A 51 -12.88 -11.31 -14.93
N LYS A 52 -13.77 -10.31 -15.03
CA LYS A 52 -13.51 -8.97 -14.53
C LYS A 52 -13.88 -8.89 -13.06
N PRO A 53 -13.10 -8.16 -12.24
CA PRO A 53 -13.48 -7.87 -10.87
C PRO A 53 -14.83 -7.15 -10.81
N GLU A 54 -15.65 -7.53 -9.83
CA GLU A 54 -16.92 -6.88 -9.59
C GLU A 54 -16.72 -5.49 -8.94
N ARG A 55 -17.58 -4.53 -9.31
CA ARG A 55 -17.51 -3.16 -8.76
C ARG A 55 -17.92 -3.17 -7.29
N ASP A 56 -17.10 -2.52 -6.47
CA ASP A 56 -17.22 -2.46 -5.00
C ASP A 56 -17.10 -3.83 -4.30
N GLY A 57 -16.63 -4.85 -5.04
CA GLY A 57 -16.31 -6.18 -4.53
C GLY A 57 -14.89 -6.31 -3.97
N LEU A 58 -14.56 -7.52 -3.53
CA LEU A 58 -13.29 -7.87 -2.87
C LEU A 58 -12.04 -7.69 -3.74
N LEU A 59 -12.19 -7.55 -5.05
CA LEU A 59 -11.09 -7.34 -6.00
C LEU A 59 -11.28 -6.08 -6.84
N CYS A 60 -12.16 -5.16 -6.39
CA CYS A 60 -12.46 -3.94 -7.13
C CYS A 60 -11.19 -3.12 -7.37
N GLN A 61 -10.97 -2.75 -8.64
CA GLN A 61 -9.77 -1.99 -9.06
C GLN A 61 -9.65 -0.61 -8.41
N ASN A 62 -10.77 -0.04 -7.92
CA ASN A 62 -10.77 1.22 -7.18
C ASN A 62 -10.15 1.07 -5.78
N ILE A 63 -10.26 -0.11 -5.16
CA ILE A 63 -9.74 -0.40 -3.82
C ILE A 63 -8.34 -1.01 -3.94
N TRP A 64 -8.16 -1.95 -4.87
CA TRP A 64 -6.87 -2.56 -5.16
C TRP A 64 -6.47 -2.30 -6.61
N PRO A 65 -5.71 -1.24 -6.87
CA PRO A 65 -5.20 -0.95 -8.21
C PRO A 65 -4.04 -1.91 -8.54
N SER A 66 -4.39 -3.17 -8.77
CA SER A 66 -3.50 -4.16 -9.38
C SER A 66 -3.41 -3.89 -10.88
N LYS A 67 -2.18 -3.81 -11.40
CA LYS A 67 -1.90 -3.67 -12.84
C LYS A 67 -1.98 -4.99 -13.62
N ARG A 68 -2.34 -6.10 -12.97
CA ARG A 68 -2.40 -7.42 -13.60
C ARG A 68 -3.37 -8.33 -12.83
N PHE A 69 -4.53 -8.59 -13.43
CA PHE A 69 -5.33 -9.78 -13.16
C PHE A 69 -5.36 -10.61 -14.44
#